data_AF-U1J5R3-F1
#
_entry.id   AF-U1J5R3-F1
#
_cell.length_a   1.000
_cell.length_b   1.000
_cell.length_c   1.000
_cell.angle_alpha   90.00
_cell.angle_beta   90.00
_cell.angle_gamma   90.00
#
_symmetry.space_group_name_H-M   'P 1'
#
loop_
_entity.id
_entity.type
_entity.pdbx_description
1 polymer ?
#
loop_
_entity_poly.entity_id
_entity_poly.type
_entity_poly.pdbx_seq_one_letter_code
_entity_poly.pdbx_strand_id
1 'polypeptide(L)' 'MRLIAPFSGTVENLSVTTLGGVVTPAQELMRVIPEDDELIVEAGLLNKDIGFTYQCQSVEVKVESFPFTRYGVSLAL' A
#
# COMPACT_ATOMS: atom_id res chain seq x y z
N MET A 1 -15.09 16.30 21.81
CA MET A 1 -14.21 16.34 20.61
C MET A 1 -14.36 15.03 19.87
N ARG A 2 -14.39 15.06 18.54
CA ARG A 2 -14.50 13.87 17.68
C ARG A 2 -13.39 13.95 16.64
N LEU A 3 -12.56 12.91 16.57
CA LEU A 3 -11.65 12.72 15.44
C LEU A 3 -12.37 11.94 14.35
N ILE A 4 -12.19 12.36 13.10
CA ILE A 4 -12.73 11.69 11.93
C ILE A 4 -11.62 11.58 10.89
N ALA A 5 -11.61 10.48 10.12
CA ALA A 5 -10.76 10.39 8.95
C ALA A 5 -11.22 11.41 7.90
N PRO A 6 -10.30 12.12 7.22
CA PRO A 6 -10.66 13.09 6.20
C PRO A 6 -11.07 12.44 4.86
N PHE A 7 -10.87 11.12 4.70
CA PHE A 7 -11.19 10.35 3.51
C PHE A 7 -11.66 8.93 3.86
N SER A 8 -12.38 8.31 2.93
CA SER A 8 -12.74 6.89 2.97
C SER A 8 -11.53 6.02 2.65
N GLY A 9 -11.44 4.85 3.30
CA GLY A 9 -10.24 4.04 3.21
C GLY A 9 -10.25 2.81 4.12
N THR A 10 -9.25 1.96 3.94
CA THR A 10 -8.99 0.82 4.82
C THR A 10 -8.04 1.23 5.95
N VAL A 11 -8.38 0.88 7.19
CA VAL A 11 -7.48 1.10 8.33
C VAL A 11 -6.34 0.10 8.30
N GLU A 12 -5.11 0.57 8.08
CA GLU A 12 -3.90 -0.27 8.11
C GLU A 12 -3.45 -0.54 9.55
N ASN A 13 -3.41 0.52 10.37
CA ASN A 13 -2.90 0.47 11.73
C ASN A 13 -3.76 1.31 12.67
N LEU A 14 -4.02 0.80 13.88
CA LEU A 14 -4.67 1.50 14.97
C LEU A 14 -3.73 1.45 16.19
N SER A 15 -3.06 2.56 16.46
CA SER A 15 -2.02 2.64 17.50
C SER A 15 -2.59 2.84 18.90
N VAL A 16 -3.86 3.27 19.02
CA VAL A 16 -4.54 3.45 20.31
C VAL A 16 -5.80 2.60 20.35
N THR A 17 -5.82 1.63 21.27
CA THR A 17 -6.93 0.68 21.44
C THR A 17 -7.60 0.78 22.82
N THR A 18 -7.10 1.65 23.69
CA THR A 18 -7.56 1.77 25.08
C THR A 18 -8.60 2.88 25.25
N LEU A 19 -9.77 2.52 25.77
CA LEU A 19 -10.81 3.48 26.13
C LEU A 19 -10.35 4.32 27.33
N GLY A 20 -10.32 5.65 27.17
CA GLY A 20 -9.84 6.57 28.21
C GLY A 20 -8.32 6.72 28.28
N GLY A 21 -7.57 6.15 27.32
CA GLY A 21 -6.14 6.39 27.19
C GLY A 21 -5.84 7.86 26.87
N VAL A 22 -4.82 8.42 27.50
CA VAL A 22 -4.35 9.79 27.23
C VAL A 22 -3.40 9.74 26.03
N VAL A 23 -3.66 10.59 25.04
CA VAL A 23 -2.82 10.74 23.85
C VAL A 23 -2.06 12.07 23.91
N THR A 24 -0.83 12.07 23.42
CA THR A 24 -0.02 13.30 23.34
C THR A 24 -0.28 14.04 22.02
N PRO A 25 -0.04 15.37 21.97
CA PRO A 25 -0.09 16.10 20.71
C PRO A 25 0.85 15.49 19.67
N ALA A 26 0.40 15.45 18.42
CA ALA A 26 1.11 14.84 17.28
C ALA A 26 1.34 13.31 17.37
N GLN A 27 0.74 12.61 18.34
CA GLN A 27 0.75 11.15 18.35
C GLN A 27 -0.08 10.60 17.19
N GLU A 28 0.52 9.71 16.39
CA GLU A 28 -0.21 8.93 15.37
C GLU A 28 -1.20 7.99 16.07
N LEU A 29 -2.48 8.08 15.69
CA LEU A 29 -3.54 7.28 16.28
C LEU A 29 -3.99 6.15 15.35
N MET A 30 -4.03 6.45 14.05
CA MET A 30 -4.52 5.55 13.01
C MET A 30 -3.87 5.91 11.69
N ARG A 31 -3.57 4.89 10.88
CA ARG A 31 -3.23 5.05 9.46
C ARG A 31 -4.33 4.47 8.59
N VAL A 32 -4.75 5.24 7.59
CA VAL A 32 -5.82 4.88 6.66
C VAL A 32 -5.25 4.91 5.24
N ILE A 33 -5.45 3.83 4.50
CA ILE A 33 -5.14 3.71 3.06
C ILE A 33 -6.39 4.14 2.29
N PRO A 34 -6.34 5.20 1.46
CA PRO A 34 -7.49 5.66 0.68
C PRO A 34 -8.02 4.58 -0.27
N GLU A 35 -9.33 4.58 -0.54
CA GLU A 35 -9.94 3.66 -1.52
C GLU A 35 -9.58 4.01 -2.97
N ASP A 36 -9.40 5.29 -3.27
CA ASP A 36 -9.15 5.81 -4.63
C ASP A 36 -7.64 6.01 -4.93
N ASP A 37 -6.76 5.35 -4.18
CA ASP A 37 -5.32 5.51 -4.37
C ASP A 37 -4.83 4.67 -5.56
N GLU A 38 -3.93 5.24 -6.36
CA GLU A 38 -3.32 4.51 -7.47
C GLU A 38 -2.32 3.48 -6.91
N LEU A 39 -2.43 2.23 -7.36
CA LEU A 39 -1.48 1.20 -6.97
C LEU A 39 -0.13 1.44 -7.67
N ILE A 40 0.88 1.84 -6.90
CA ILE A 40 2.25 2.01 -7.39
C ILE A 40 3.08 0.77 -7.07
N VAL A 41 3.79 0.25 -8.07
CA VAL A 41 4.73 -0.88 -7.90
C VAL A 41 6.14 -0.39 -8.15
N GLU A 42 7.00 -0.49 -7.13
CA GLU A 42 8.42 -0.24 -7.25
C GLU A 42 9.17 -1.56 -7.45
N ALA A 43 9.89 -1.69 -8.56
CA ALA A 43 10.71 -2.85 -8.87
C ALA A 43 12.19 -2.44 -8.96
N GLY A 44 13.03 -3.08 -8.15
CA GLY A 44 14.48 -2.94 -8.24
C GLY A 44 15.07 -3.85 -9.31
N LEU A 45 16.06 -3.33 -10.05
CA LEU A 45 16.83 -4.10 -11.02
C LEU A 45 18.30 -4.14 -10.60
N LEU A 46 18.98 -5.25 -10.89
CA LEU A 46 20.42 -5.32 -10.69
C LEU A 46 21.12 -4.52 -11.79
N ASN A 47 22.22 -3.83 -11.44
CA ASN A 47 22.97 -2.99 -12.39
C ASN A 47 23.39 -3.73 -13.67
N LYS A 48 23.69 -5.04 -13.58
CA LYS A 48 24.06 -5.87 -14.73
C LYS A 48 22.93 -6.04 -15.76
N ASP A 49 21.68 -5.85 -15.34
CA ASP A 49 20.48 -6.11 -16.14
C ASP A 49 19.93 -4.83 -16.81
N ILE A 50 20.57 -3.67 -16.56
CA ILE A 50 20.16 -2.38 -17.14
C ILE A 50 20.18 -2.40 -18.68
N GLY A 51 21.07 -3.18 -19.30
CA GLY A 51 21.16 -3.31 -20.75
C GLY A 51 20.01 -4.09 -21.40
N PHE A 52 19.17 -4.75 -20.60
CA PHE A 52 18.01 -5.53 -21.07
C PHE A 52 16.66 -4.85 -20.75
N THR A 53 16.71 -3.66 -20.15
CA THR A 53 15.51 -2.91 -19.73
C THR A 53 15.31 -1.70 -20.63
N TYR A 54 14.09 -1.48 -21.10
CA TYR A 54 13.74 -0.32 -21.91
C TYR A 54 12.32 0.17 -21.62
N GLN A 55 12.03 1.41 -22.02
CA GLN A 55 10.71 2.01 -21.82
C GLN A 55 9.64 1.26 -22.63
N CYS A 56 8.43 1.16 -22.08
CA CYS A 56 7.29 0.45 -22.69
C CYS A 56 7.54 -1.05 -22.95
N GLN A 57 8.52 -1.64 -22.27
CA GLN A 57 8.67 -3.09 -22.24
C GLN A 57 7.47 -3.71 -21.54
N SER A 58 6.83 -4.72 -22.15
CA SER A 58 5.72 -5.42 -21.50
C SER A 58 6.22 -6.17 -20.27
N VAL A 59 5.51 -6.01 -19.14
CA VAL A 59 5.88 -6.62 -17.86
C VAL A 59 4.70 -7.39 -17.29
N GLU A 60 4.99 -8.53 -16.67
CA GLU A 60 4.01 -9.28 -15.88
C GLU A 60 4.32 -9.11 -14.39
N VAL A 61 3.33 -8.65 -13.62
CA VAL A 61 3.49 -8.43 -12.18
C VAL A 61 2.74 -9.53 -11.42
N LYS A 62 3.48 -10.27 -10.60
CA LYS A 62 2.95 -11.33 -9.73
C LYS A 62 3.00 -10.90 -8.28
N VAL A 63 1.84 -10.75 -7.64
CA VAL A 63 1.72 -10.37 -6.22
C VAL A 63 1.72 -11.61 -5.35
N GLU A 64 2.77 -11.82 -4.56
CA GLU A 64 2.88 -12.94 -3.62
C GLU A 64 2.45 -12.51 -2.21
N SER A 65 1.14 -12.49 -1.94
CA SER A 65 0.66 -12.09 -0.59
C SER A 65 -0.50 -12.94 -0.05
N PHE A 66 -1.30 -13.59 -0.89
CA PHE A 66 -2.39 -14.47 -0.46
C PHE A 66 -2.61 -15.56 -1.53
N PRO A 67 -3.19 -16.74 -1.22
CA PRO A 67 -3.28 -17.85 -2.18
C PRO A 67 -3.84 -17.38 -3.52
N PHE A 68 -3.03 -17.58 -4.58
CA PHE A 68 -3.22 -17.12 -5.95
C PHE A 68 -4.59 -17.46 -6.56
N THR A 69 -5.28 -18.45 -6.01
CA THR A 69 -6.61 -18.91 -6.40
C THR A 69 -7.68 -17.82 -6.28
N ARG A 70 -7.45 -16.76 -5.48
CA ARG A 70 -8.44 -15.69 -5.24
C ARG A 70 -8.16 -14.39 -5.99
N TYR A 71 -6.90 -14.03 -6.26
CA TYR A 71 -6.54 -12.68 -6.71
C TYR A 71 -5.86 -12.59 -8.09
N GLY A 72 -5.48 -13.71 -8.71
CA GLY A 72 -5.01 -13.72 -10.11
C GLY A 72 -3.65 -13.05 -10.35
N VAL A 73 -3.33 -12.81 -11.62
CA VAL A 73 -2.15 -12.07 -12.11
C VAL A 73 -2.59 -10.71 -12.66
N SER A 74 -1.81 -9.66 -12.43
CA SER A 74 -2.10 -8.33 -13.01
C SER A 74 -1.14 -8.04 -14.16
N LEU A 75 -1.69 -7.80 -15.35
CA LEU A 75 -0.92 -7.38 -16.51
C LEU A 75 -0.66 -5.87 -16.39
N ALA A 76 0.61 -5.47 -16.34
CA ALA A 76 0.99 -4.07 -16.45
C ALA A 76 1.34 -3.80 -17.93
N LEU A 77 0.56 -2.92 -18.58
CA LEU A 77 0.77 -2.49 -19.97
C LEU A 77 1.63 -1.22 -20.02
#